data_AF-A0A0W0FTU0-F1
#
_entry.id   AF-A0A0W0FTU0-F1
#
_cell.length_a   1.000
_cell.length_b   1.000
_cell.length_c   1.000
_cell.angle_alpha   90.00
_cell.angle_beta   90.00
_cell.angle_gamma   90.00
#
_symmetry.space_group_name_H-M   'P 1'
#
loop_
_entity.id
_entity.type
_entity.pdbx_description
1 polymer ?
#
loop_
_entity_poly.entity_id
_entity_poly.type
_entity_poly.pdbx_seq_one_letter_code
_entity_poly.pdbx_strand_id
1 'polypeptide(L)'
;MVIEHVLNAEISWQSQWWGDNSAPGAKQKRVYSYTISPVQAKAAPNMIRSYLFNFYRRISGEAVFFVLPFAFGYGVYTWGNKEYAYVNSKAAHAHGEHH
;
A
#
# COMPACT_ATOMS: atom_id res chain seq x y z
N MET A 1 -24.62 -42.57 12.19
CA MET A 1 -24.92 -41.12 12.18
C MET A 1 -24.25 -40.43 13.38
N VAL A 2 -22.95 -40.60 13.57
CA VAL A 2 -22.14 -39.93 14.63
C VAL A 2 -20.76 -39.60 14.06
N ILE A 3 -20.26 -40.46 13.16
CA ILE A 3 -18.99 -40.32 12.45
C ILE A 3 -18.96 -39.08 11.53
N GLU A 4 -20.08 -38.68 10.93
CA GLU A 4 -20.12 -37.48 10.07
C GLU A 4 -20.02 -36.15 10.85
N HIS A 5 -20.42 -36.12 12.11
CA HIS A 5 -20.35 -34.88 12.92
C HIS A 5 -18.91 -34.55 13.36
N VAL A 6 -18.02 -35.55 13.38
CA VAL A 6 -16.59 -35.38 13.71
C VAL A 6 -15.78 -34.94 12.49
N LEU A 7 -16.26 -35.24 11.27
CA LEU A 7 -15.60 -34.86 10.01
C LEU A 7 -15.86 -33.40 9.60
N ASN A 8 -16.89 -32.75 10.17
CA ASN A 8 -17.29 -31.36 9.87
C ASN A 8 -16.85 -30.34 10.93
N ALA A 9 -15.81 -30.61 11.72
CA ALA A 9 -15.10 -29.53 12.42
C ALA A 9 -14.33 -28.72 11.36
N GLU A 10 -15.03 -27.81 10.70
CA GLU A 10 -14.54 -27.06 9.56
C GLU A 10 -13.25 -26.34 9.93
N ILE A 11 -12.22 -26.49 9.08
CA ILE A 11 -11.05 -25.61 9.12
C ILE A 11 -11.58 -24.21 8.82
N SER A 12 -11.84 -23.43 9.86
CA SER A 12 -12.14 -22.02 9.69
C SER A 12 -10.83 -21.33 9.30
N TRP A 13 -10.86 -20.57 8.20
CA TRP A 13 -9.71 -19.77 7.77
C TRP A 13 -9.36 -18.63 8.74
N GLN A 14 -10.11 -18.48 9.83
CA GLN A 14 -10.02 -17.41 10.82
C GLN A 14 -10.29 -17.96 12.22
N SER A 15 -9.68 -17.35 13.24
CA SER A 15 -9.99 -17.62 14.65
C SER A 15 -11.32 -16.97 15.02
N GLN A 16 -12.26 -17.72 15.60
CA GLN A 16 -13.57 -17.19 15.98
C GLN A 16 -13.51 -16.36 17.28
N TRP A 17 -12.59 -16.70 18.18
CA TRP A 17 -12.48 -16.06 19.50
C TRP A 17 -11.06 -16.13 20.08
N TRP A 18 -10.81 -15.39 21.15
CA TRP A 18 -9.58 -15.52 21.92
C TRP A 18 -9.41 -16.94 22.45
N GLY A 19 -8.24 -17.53 22.21
CA GLY A 19 -7.92 -18.91 22.64
C GLY A 19 -8.33 -19.99 21.63
N ASP A 20 -9.03 -19.63 20.55
CA ASP A 20 -9.31 -20.54 19.45
C ASP A 20 -8.06 -20.79 18.59
N ASN A 21 -7.73 -22.06 18.37
CA ASN A 21 -6.59 -22.51 17.56
C ASN A 21 -7.04 -23.27 16.30
N SER A 22 -8.30 -23.12 15.90
CA SER A 22 -8.90 -23.69 14.68
C SER A 22 -8.23 -23.20 13.41
N ALA A 23 -7.76 -21.94 13.40
CA ALA A 23 -7.15 -21.32 12.24
C ALA A 23 -5.79 -21.94 11.88
N PRO A 24 -5.52 -22.17 10.58
CA PRO A 24 -4.18 -22.55 10.11
C PRO A 24 -3.12 -21.55 10.60
N GLY A 25 -2.08 -22.06 11.30
CA GLY A 25 -0.99 -21.22 11.84
C GLY A 25 -1.18 -20.71 13.28
N ALA A 26 -2.32 -21.00 13.93
CA ALA A 26 -2.55 -20.61 15.33
C ALA A 26 -1.69 -21.42 16.33
N LYS A 27 -1.34 -22.66 16.01
CA LYS A 27 -0.53 -23.52 16.89
C LYS A 27 0.94 -23.11 16.89
N GLN A 28 1.31 -22.24 17.83
CA GLN A 28 2.69 -21.80 18.05
C GLN A 28 3.24 -22.43 19.33
N LYS A 29 4.46 -22.99 19.27
CA LYS A 29 5.14 -23.59 20.42
C LYS A 29 6.55 -23.01 20.51
N ARG A 30 7.01 -22.66 21.73
CA ARG A 30 8.36 -22.14 22.02
C ARG A 30 8.67 -20.74 21.43
N VAL A 31 7.67 -19.88 21.31
CA VAL A 31 7.86 -18.45 21.01
C VAL A 31 7.66 -17.66 22.30
N TYR A 32 8.65 -16.87 22.69
CA TYR A 32 8.61 -16.05 23.91
C TYR A 32 8.62 -14.58 23.52
N SER A 33 7.62 -13.83 23.99
CA SER A 33 7.47 -12.39 23.72
C SER A 33 7.70 -11.61 25.01
N TYR A 34 8.53 -10.57 24.92
CA TYR A 34 8.82 -9.68 26.04
C TYR A 34 8.33 -8.28 25.71
N THR A 35 7.76 -7.59 26.69
CA THR A 35 7.26 -6.22 26.54
C THR A 35 7.53 -5.40 27.80
N ILE A 36 7.61 -4.09 27.65
CA ILE A 36 7.77 -3.12 28.75
C ILE A 36 6.41 -2.45 28.95
N SER A 37 6.06 -2.14 30.20
CA SER A 37 4.81 -1.42 30.49
C SER A 37 4.81 -0.04 29.81
N PRO A 38 3.71 0.39 29.15
CA PRO A 38 3.65 1.68 28.46
C PRO A 38 3.93 2.88 29.38
N VAL A 39 3.61 2.77 30.67
CA VAL A 39 3.88 3.84 31.65
C VAL A 39 5.37 3.94 32.04
N GLN A 40 6.18 2.94 31.70
CA GLN A 40 7.62 2.90 31.94
C GLN A 40 8.43 3.34 30.70
N ALA A 41 7.81 3.35 29.52
CA ALA A 41 8.44 3.75 28.26
C ALA A 41 8.10 5.20 27.90
N LYS A 42 8.97 5.86 27.13
CA LYS A 42 8.63 7.14 26.50
C LYS A 42 7.58 6.90 25.42
N ALA A 43 6.62 7.81 25.27
CA ALA A 43 5.55 7.67 24.26
C ALA A 43 6.06 7.73 22.81
N ALA A 44 7.05 8.59 22.53
CA ALA A 44 7.58 8.81 21.18
C ALA A 44 9.12 8.95 21.16
N PRO A 45 9.87 7.92 21.58
CA PRO A 45 11.33 7.98 21.61
C PRO A 45 11.88 8.07 20.18
N ASN A 46 12.82 8.99 19.96
CA ASN A 46 13.49 9.19 18.67
C ASN A 46 12.55 9.40 17.47
N MET A 47 11.35 9.94 17.71
CA MET A 47 10.31 10.04 16.68
C MET A 47 10.85 10.67 15.39
N ILE A 48 11.50 11.83 15.46
CA ILE A 48 11.99 12.54 14.26
C ILE A 48 13.07 11.74 13.53
N ARG A 49 14.13 11.33 14.25
CA ARG A 49 15.26 10.61 13.65
C ARG A 49 14.82 9.28 13.05
N SER A 50 14.09 8.47 13.83
CA SER A 50 13.63 7.15 13.39
C SER A 50 12.58 7.24 12.30
N TYR A 51 11.67 8.22 12.37
CA TYR A 51 10.64 8.42 11.36
C TYR A 51 11.25 8.80 10.03
N LEU A 52 12.17 9.77 9.97
CA LEU A 52 12.73 10.23 8.70
C LEU A 52 13.44 9.10 7.94
N PHE A 53 14.28 8.31 8.62
CA PHE A 53 14.99 7.21 7.97
C PHE A 53 14.06 6.05 7.58
N ASN A 54 13.09 5.70 8.43
CA ASN A 54 12.13 4.65 8.09
C ASN A 54 11.15 5.09 7.00
N PHE A 55 10.77 6.36 6.99
CA PHE A 55 9.92 6.95 5.97
C PHE A 55 10.61 6.89 4.61
N TYR A 56 11.86 7.37 4.51
CA TYR A 56 12.62 7.30 3.27
C TYR A 56 12.74 5.85 2.78
N ARG A 57 13.15 4.92 3.66
CA ARG A 57 13.29 3.49 3.32
C ARG A 57 11.99 2.87 2.81
N ARG A 58 10.84 3.27 3.37
CA ARG A 58 9.52 2.77 2.96
C ARG A 58 9.05 3.39 1.65
N ILE A 59 9.16 4.72 1.51
CA ILE A 59 8.77 5.41 0.27
C ILE A 59 9.67 5.03 -0.89
N SER A 60 10.97 4.86 -0.69
CA SER A 60 11.89 4.52 -1.78
C SER A 60 11.56 3.19 -2.46
N GLY A 61 11.04 2.21 -1.71
CA GLY A 61 10.63 0.91 -2.26
C GLY A 61 9.36 1.00 -3.11
N GLU A 62 8.43 1.88 -2.73
CA GLU A 62 7.14 2.03 -3.40
C GLU A 62 7.14 3.17 -4.44
N ALA A 63 8.16 4.03 -4.43
CA ALA A 63 8.21 5.24 -5.23
C ALA A 63 8.02 4.95 -6.72
N VAL A 64 8.57 3.85 -7.24
CA VAL A 64 8.44 3.48 -8.65
C VAL A 64 6.97 3.27 -9.05
N PHE A 65 6.19 2.61 -8.19
CA PHE A 65 4.78 2.31 -8.47
C PHE A 65 3.89 3.55 -8.49
N PHE A 66 4.28 4.62 -7.78
CA PHE A 66 3.54 5.88 -7.80
C PHE A 66 4.11 6.87 -8.83
N VAL A 67 5.42 7.07 -8.85
CA VAL A 67 6.08 8.07 -9.68
C VAL A 67 5.86 7.78 -11.16
N LEU A 68 5.91 6.52 -11.61
CA LEU A 68 5.71 6.18 -13.01
C LEU A 68 4.31 6.56 -13.53
N PRO A 69 3.19 6.10 -12.93
CA PRO A 69 1.87 6.48 -13.42
C PRO A 69 1.58 7.98 -13.27
N PHE A 70 2.05 8.64 -12.22
CA PHE A 70 1.88 10.08 -12.07
C PHE A 70 2.68 10.87 -13.11
N ALA A 71 3.94 10.50 -13.35
CA ALA A 71 4.77 11.13 -14.37
C ALA A 71 4.19 10.92 -15.77
N PHE A 72 3.70 9.72 -16.06
CA PHE A 72 3.04 9.42 -17.33
C PHE A 72 1.75 10.23 -17.51
N GLY A 73 0.86 10.21 -16.52
CA GLY A 73 -0.39 10.96 -16.57
C GLY A 73 -0.16 12.46 -16.72
N TYR A 74 0.79 13.02 -15.97
CA TYR A 74 1.16 14.43 -16.09
C TYR A 74 1.82 14.76 -17.44
N GLY A 75 2.65 13.85 -17.96
CA GLY A 75 3.25 13.96 -19.29
C GLY A 75 2.20 14.06 -20.40
N VAL A 76 1.23 13.13 -20.40
CA VAL A 76 0.12 13.15 -21.37
C VAL A 76 -0.74 14.40 -21.21
N TYR A 77 -1.07 14.80 -19.99
CA TYR A 77 -1.85 16.01 -19.72
C TYR A 77 -1.17 17.28 -20.25
N THR A 78 0.12 17.44 -19.96
CA THR A 78 0.87 18.63 -20.40
C THR A 78 1.07 18.68 -21.90
N TRP A 79 1.28 17.53 -22.55
CA TRP A 79 1.33 17.45 -24.01
C TRP A 79 -0.03 17.80 -24.62
N GLY A 80 -1.12 17.19 -24.13
CA GLY A 80 -2.47 17.42 -24.65
C GLY A 80 -2.91 18.89 -24.54
N ASN A 81 -2.61 19.56 -23.43
CA ASN A 81 -2.90 21.00 -23.28
C ASN A 81 -2.12 21.86 -24.27
N LYS A 82 -0.84 21.54 -24.52
CA LYS A 82 -0.02 22.29 -25.48
C LYS A 82 -0.51 22.09 -26.91
N GLU A 83 -0.84 20.86 -27.27
CA GLU A 83 -1.35 20.53 -28.60
C GLU A 83 -2.72 21.17 -28.85
N TYR A 84 -3.64 21.06 -27.88
CA TYR A 84 -4.94 21.73 -27.96
C TYR A 84 -4.80 23.25 -28.12
N ALA A 85 -3.89 23.88 -27.37
CA ALA A 85 -3.65 25.32 -27.49
C ALA A 85 -3.02 25.68 -28.86
N TYR A 86 -2.12 24.83 -29.38
CA TYR A 86 -1.50 25.03 -30.69
C TYR A 86 -2.54 24.94 -31.81
N VAL A 87 -3.34 23.89 -31.86
CA VAL A 87 -4.35 23.67 -32.91
C VAL A 87 -5.37 24.80 -32.97
N ASN A 88 -5.78 25.35 -31.82
CA ASN A 88 -6.71 26.49 -31.75
C ASN A 88 -6.02 27.86 -31.93
N SER A 89 -4.71 27.88 -32.21
CA SER A 89 -3.96 29.11 -32.44
C SER A 89 -4.01 29.53 -33.91
N LYS A 90 -3.89 30.83 -34.16
CA LYS A 90 -3.81 31.38 -35.52
C LYS A 90 -2.63 30.80 -36.32
N ALA A 91 -1.55 30.46 -35.64
CA ALA A 91 -0.37 29.87 -36.27
C ALA A 91 -0.68 28.50 -36.88
N ALA A 92 -1.43 27.64 -36.16
CA ALA A 92 -1.84 26.34 -36.69
C ALA A 92 -2.87 26.46 -37.83
N HIS A 93 -3.80 27.41 -37.73
CA HIS A 93 -4.76 27.68 -38.82
C HIS A 93 -4.03 28.16 -40.09
N ALA A 94 -3.05 29.05 -39.96
CA ALA A 94 -2.23 29.50 -41.09
C ALA A 94 -1.33 28.38 -41.66
N HIS A 95 -0.90 27.42 -40.83
CA HIS A 95 -0.14 26.26 -41.28
C HIS A 95 -1.02 25.23 -42.00
N GLY A 96 -2.27 25.06 -41.57
CA GLY A 96 -3.25 24.15 -42.19
C GLY A 96 -3.83 24.66 -43.51
N GLU A 97 -3.89 25.98 -43.73
CA GLU A 97 -4.32 26.58 -45.01
C GLU A 97 -3.25 26.52 -46.11
N HIS A 98 -2.00 26.16 -45.78
CA HIS A 98 -0.87 26.10 -46.71
C HIS A 98 -0.61 24.69 -47.29
N HIS A 99 -1.53 23.74 -47.09
CA HIS A 99 -1.50 22.38 -47.63
C HIS A 99 -2.70 22.10 -48.53
#